data_AF-A0A4Q8UMH8-F1
#
_entry.id   AF-A0A4Q8UMH8-F1
#
_cell.length_a   1.000
_cell.length_b   1.000
_cell.length_c   1.000
_cell.angle_alpha   90.00
_cell.angle_beta   90.00
_cell.angle_gamma   90.00
#
_symmetry.space_group_name_H-M   'P 1'
#
loop_
_entity.id
_entity.type
_entity.pdbx_description
1 polymer ?
#
loop_
_entity_poly.entity_id
_entity_poly.type
_entity_poly.pdbx_seq_one_letter_code
_entity_poly.pdbx_strand_id
1 'polypeptide(L)'
;MSPANEVRKSKAERTSEAREKARLIREAQLKKDKRNKLLIGWGIVVAVVAILAVVALVVTTTMRQNAPIADQGPTPANGNVHGGITLLANTEVAKLDASTVDAASVGNPPETAPAEVVAPGAEAEAGKPVKVVLYVDFICPVCKNFEAQYNEQLTALRNEGKITVEYRALGFLDNRSSTNYSSRAANAAACVVNQSPEKYAEFVDSLFANQPAEGGAGLSDDKLKSMASDMGVNIDACVNDKTYRPYVKFTTKEAAAIGVTGTPSVFVDGKQWGKGDSAQTQFPDFLQAAIDAKA
;
A
#
# COMPACT_ATOMS: atom_id res chain seq x y z
N MET A 1 10.89 -23.63 91.90
CA MET A 1 11.75 -24.25 90.86
C MET A 1 12.62 -23.14 90.29
N SER A 2 13.92 -23.16 90.60
CA SER A 2 14.89 -22.12 90.23
C SER A 2 15.09 -22.01 88.72
N PRO A 3 15.34 -20.80 88.17
CA PRO A 3 15.72 -20.66 86.77
C PRO A 3 17.11 -21.28 86.55
N ALA A 4 17.26 -22.01 85.46
CA ALA A 4 18.50 -22.67 85.07
C ALA A 4 19.63 -21.64 84.86
N ASN A 5 20.79 -21.95 85.42
CA ASN A 5 22.01 -21.16 85.35
C ASN A 5 22.58 -21.24 83.92
N GLU A 6 22.24 -20.30 83.05
CA GLU A 6 22.93 -20.15 81.77
C GLU A 6 24.38 -19.73 82.02
N VAL A 7 25.32 -20.60 81.63
CA VAL A 7 26.76 -20.34 81.68
C VAL A 7 27.04 -19.06 80.87
N ARG A 8 27.37 -17.97 81.57
CA ARG A 8 27.72 -16.69 80.97
C ARG A 8 29.01 -16.85 80.17
N LYS A 9 28.93 -16.89 78.84
CA LYS A 9 30.09 -16.96 77.94
C LYS A 9 31.15 -15.93 78.32
N SER A 10 32.42 -16.33 78.27
CA SER A 10 33.53 -15.45 78.61
C SER A 10 33.57 -14.22 77.69
N LYS A 11 34.13 -13.10 78.18
CA LYS A 11 34.31 -11.88 77.36
C LYS A 11 35.06 -12.17 76.06
N ALA A 12 36.01 -13.11 76.09
CA ALA A 12 36.78 -13.54 74.93
C ALA A 12 35.92 -14.23 73.87
N GLU A 13 35.06 -15.19 74.25
CA GLU A 13 34.18 -15.93 73.32
C GLU A 13 33.12 -15.03 72.66
N ARG A 14 32.54 -14.08 73.40
CA ARG A 14 31.61 -13.10 72.81
C ARG A 14 32.28 -12.22 71.77
N THR A 15 33.57 -11.95 71.95
CA THR A 15 34.34 -11.10 71.04
C THR A 15 34.78 -11.89 69.79
N SER A 16 35.10 -13.18 69.91
CA SER A 16 35.42 -14.03 68.76
C SER A 16 34.19 -14.33 67.90
N GLU A 17 33.05 -14.68 68.49
CA GLU A 17 31.79 -14.90 67.75
C GLU A 17 31.33 -13.63 67.03
N ALA A 18 31.51 -12.44 67.64
CA ALA A 18 31.20 -11.17 66.99
C ALA A 18 32.11 -10.88 65.79
N ARG A 19 33.41 -11.20 65.89
CA ARG A 19 34.37 -11.06 64.78
C ARG A 19 34.09 -12.05 63.66
N GLU A 20 33.70 -13.27 63.99
CA GLU A 20 33.35 -14.30 63.01
C GLU A 20 32.04 -13.96 62.28
N LYS A 21 30.98 -13.56 63.00
CA LYS A 21 29.74 -13.07 62.39
C LYS A 21 30.00 -11.85 61.50
N ALA A 22 30.86 -10.92 61.93
CA ALA A 22 31.25 -9.78 61.10
C ALA A 22 31.99 -10.21 59.81
N ARG A 23 32.85 -11.24 59.88
CA ARG A 23 33.52 -11.82 58.70
C ARG A 23 32.50 -12.47 57.75
N LEU A 24 31.59 -13.28 58.27
CA LEU A 24 30.55 -13.95 57.47
C LEU A 24 29.61 -12.95 56.80
N ILE A 25 29.20 -11.88 57.50
CA ILE A 25 28.36 -10.81 56.94
C ILE A 25 29.11 -10.08 55.82
N ARG A 26 30.39 -9.76 56.00
CA ARG A 26 31.24 -9.14 54.96
C ARG A 26 31.39 -10.04 53.74
N GLU A 27 31.64 -11.34 53.93
CA GLU A 27 31.73 -12.30 52.83
C GLU A 27 30.39 -12.44 52.09
N ALA A 28 29.26 -12.46 52.81
CA ALA A 28 27.93 -12.49 52.22
C ALA A 28 27.62 -11.19 51.44
N GLN A 29 28.01 -10.01 51.97
CA GLN A 29 27.89 -8.74 51.28
C GLN A 29 28.74 -8.70 50.01
N LEU A 30 30.02 -9.12 50.07
CA LEU A 30 30.89 -9.18 48.90
C LEU A 30 30.36 -10.13 47.81
N LYS A 31 29.76 -11.27 48.20
CA LYS A 31 29.10 -12.18 47.24
C LYS A 31 27.85 -11.55 46.63
N LYS A 32 27.03 -10.83 47.42
CA LYS A 32 25.87 -10.08 46.92
C LYS A 32 26.28 -8.97 45.97
N ASP A 33 27.32 -8.21 46.29
CA ASP A 33 27.81 -7.11 45.46
C ASP A 33 28.38 -7.62 44.13
N LYS A 34 29.15 -8.72 44.15
CA LYS A 34 29.61 -9.37 42.91
C LYS A 34 28.45 -9.82 42.04
N ARG A 35 27.42 -10.44 42.64
CA ARG A 35 26.22 -10.88 41.93
C ARG A 35 25.44 -9.69 41.36
N ASN A 36 25.25 -8.62 42.13
CA ASN A 36 24.54 -7.43 41.68
C ASN A 36 25.28 -6.72 40.55
N LYS A 37 26.62 -6.59 40.62
CA LYS A 37 27.43 -6.06 39.52
C LYS A 37 27.31 -6.90 38.25
N LEU A 38 27.32 -8.22 38.38
CA LEU A 38 27.08 -9.14 37.25
C LEU A 38 25.69 -8.97 36.67
N LEU A 39 24.64 -8.91 37.49
CA LEU A 39 23.26 -8.73 37.04
C LEU A 39 23.05 -7.40 36.32
N ILE A 40 23.61 -6.31 36.84
CA ILE A 40 23.57 -4.98 36.20
C ILE A 40 24.32 -5.02 34.87
N GLY A 41 25.52 -5.62 34.83
CA GLY A 41 26.29 -5.76 33.60
C GLY A 41 25.53 -6.55 32.53
N TRP A 42 24.94 -7.70 32.89
CA TRP A 42 24.10 -8.48 31.98
C TRP A 42 22.84 -7.73 31.55
N GLY A 43 22.19 -6.99 32.46
CA GLY A 43 21.03 -6.17 32.15
C GLY A 43 21.34 -5.10 31.08
N ILE A 44 22.48 -4.43 31.20
CA ILE A 44 22.94 -3.45 30.20
C ILE A 44 23.19 -4.14 28.85
N VAL A 45 23.87 -5.29 28.84
CA VAL A 45 24.15 -6.03 27.61
C VAL A 45 22.84 -6.43 26.92
N VAL A 46 21.86 -6.98 27.65
CA VAL A 46 20.56 -7.35 27.08
C VAL A 46 19.83 -6.12 26.53
N ALA A 47 19.83 -5.00 27.26
CA ALA A 47 19.19 -3.76 26.81
C ALA A 47 19.83 -3.22 25.51
N VAL A 48 21.16 -3.23 25.42
CA VAL A 48 21.89 -2.81 24.21
C VAL A 48 21.58 -3.74 23.04
N VAL A 49 21.58 -5.06 23.26
CA VAL A 49 21.24 -6.04 22.21
C VAL A 49 19.80 -5.84 21.72
N ALA A 50 18.85 -5.61 22.62
CA ALA A 50 17.46 -5.34 22.26
C ALA A 50 17.31 -4.06 21.42
N ILE A 51 18.00 -2.98 21.80
CA ILE A 51 17.99 -1.73 21.03
C ILE A 51 18.60 -1.95 19.65
N LEU A 52 19.75 -2.63 19.56
CA LEU A 52 20.39 -2.92 18.27
C LEU A 52 19.49 -3.78 17.37
N ALA A 53 18.77 -4.76 17.93
CA ALA A 53 17.81 -5.56 17.18
C ALA A 53 16.65 -4.73 16.63
N VAL A 54 16.11 -3.79 17.43
CA VAL A 54 15.06 -2.86 16.98
C VAL A 54 15.58 -1.93 15.89
N VAL A 55 16.77 -1.35 16.06
CA VAL A 55 17.39 -0.48 15.04
C VAL A 55 17.64 -1.27 13.75
N ALA A 56 18.19 -2.48 13.84
CA ALA A 56 18.39 -3.34 12.68
C ALA A 56 17.07 -3.70 11.98
N LEU A 57 16.00 -3.96 12.75
CA LEU A 57 14.67 -4.20 12.18
C LEU A 57 14.16 -2.97 11.44
N VAL A 58 14.24 -1.77 12.03
CA VAL A 58 13.81 -0.52 11.39
C VAL A 58 14.62 -0.24 10.13
N VAL A 59 15.95 -0.37 10.18
CA VAL A 59 16.80 -0.14 9.01
C VAL A 59 16.49 -1.13 7.89
N THR A 60 16.32 -2.42 8.21
CA THR A 60 16.03 -3.45 7.21
C THR A 60 14.62 -3.30 6.63
N THR A 61 13.62 -2.92 7.42
CA THR A 61 12.28 -2.63 6.89
C THR A 61 12.29 -1.38 6.02
N THR A 62 12.98 -0.30 6.41
CA THR A 62 13.15 0.90 5.60
C THR A 62 13.90 0.60 4.29
N MET A 63 15.00 -0.15 4.31
CA MET A 63 15.74 -0.52 3.09
C MET A 63 14.92 -1.43 2.16
N ARG A 64 14.14 -2.37 2.71
CA ARG A 64 13.24 -3.22 1.90
C ARG A 64 12.08 -2.42 1.32
N GLN A 65 11.52 -1.48 2.07
CA GLN A 65 10.47 -0.59 1.57
C GLN A 65 10.99 0.30 0.44
N ASN A 66 12.23 0.79 0.55
CA ASN A 66 12.88 1.66 -0.42
C ASN A 66 13.72 0.91 -1.48
N ALA A 67 13.68 -0.43 -1.49
CA ALA A 67 14.35 -1.20 -2.53
C ALA A 67 13.79 -0.81 -3.90
N PRO A 68 14.67 -0.63 -4.92
CA PRO A 68 14.23 -0.24 -6.25
C PRO A 68 13.22 -1.25 -6.79
N ILE A 69 12.09 -0.75 -7.28
CA ILE A 69 11.07 -1.57 -7.95
C ILE A 69 11.61 -1.98 -9.32
N ALA A 70 11.58 -3.28 -9.61
CA ALA A 70 12.00 -3.84 -10.90
C ALA A 70 11.26 -3.16 -12.06
N ASP A 71 11.91 -3.06 -13.22
CA ASP A 71 11.28 -2.52 -14.44
C ASP A 71 10.28 -3.50 -15.05
N GLN A 72 10.57 -4.80 -14.93
CA GLN A 72 9.73 -5.86 -15.44
C GLN A 72 8.91 -6.51 -14.32
N GLY A 73 7.68 -6.89 -14.65
CA GLY A 73 6.85 -7.70 -13.77
C GLY A 73 5.56 -8.18 -14.44
N PRO A 74 4.82 -9.05 -13.74
CA PRO A 74 3.60 -9.63 -14.28
C PRO A 74 2.46 -8.61 -14.31
N THR A 75 1.55 -8.74 -15.26
CA THR A 75 0.20 -8.18 -15.11
C THR A 75 -0.61 -9.10 -14.19
N PRO A 76 -1.53 -8.57 -13.38
CA PRO A 76 -2.48 -9.43 -12.67
C PRO A 76 -3.37 -10.15 -13.70
N ALA A 77 -3.88 -11.34 -13.34
CA ALA A 77 -4.97 -11.95 -14.10
C ALA A 77 -6.11 -10.92 -14.24
N ASN A 78 -6.71 -10.83 -15.42
CA ASN A 78 -7.73 -9.84 -15.78
C ASN A 78 -7.23 -8.38 -15.90
N GLY A 79 -5.91 -8.15 -15.82
CA GLY A 79 -5.28 -6.87 -16.14
C GLY A 79 -4.66 -6.84 -17.53
N ASN A 80 -4.89 -5.76 -18.25
CA ASN A 80 -4.34 -5.57 -19.60
C ASN A 80 -2.90 -5.04 -19.56
N VAL A 81 -2.24 -5.05 -20.71
CA VAL A 81 -0.84 -4.61 -20.84
C VAL A 81 -0.63 -3.10 -20.73
N HIS A 82 -1.71 -2.31 -20.65
CA HIS A 82 -1.69 -0.84 -20.49
C HIS A 82 -2.03 -0.41 -19.06
N GLY A 83 -1.93 -1.33 -18.10
CA GLY A 83 -2.15 -0.99 -16.70
C GLY A 83 -3.60 -1.00 -16.24
N GLY A 84 -4.53 -1.42 -17.09
CA GLY A 84 -5.97 -1.30 -16.86
C GLY A 84 -6.64 -2.58 -16.39
N ILE A 85 -7.60 -2.43 -15.48
CA ILE A 85 -8.59 -3.47 -15.11
C ILE A 85 -9.96 -3.03 -15.61
N THR A 86 -10.57 -3.80 -16.51
CA THR A 86 -11.85 -3.44 -17.15
C THR A 86 -13.02 -4.09 -16.45
N LEU A 87 -13.91 -3.27 -15.91
CA LEU A 87 -15.17 -3.66 -15.31
C LEU A 87 -16.31 -3.65 -16.35
N LEU A 88 -17.10 -4.72 -16.35
CA LEU A 88 -18.24 -4.99 -17.25
C LEU A 88 -19.58 -4.82 -16.49
N ALA A 89 -20.64 -5.55 -16.80
CA ALA A 89 -21.87 -5.44 -15.99
C ALA A 89 -21.66 -6.00 -14.57
N ASN A 90 -22.37 -5.44 -13.59
CA ASN A 90 -22.34 -5.82 -12.18
C ASN A 90 -20.91 -5.72 -11.58
N THR A 91 -20.40 -6.83 -11.06
CA THR A 91 -19.03 -6.95 -10.53
C THR A 91 -18.10 -7.70 -11.48
N GLU A 92 -18.53 -8.00 -12.71
CA GLU A 92 -17.71 -8.74 -13.66
C GLU A 92 -16.50 -7.92 -14.11
N VAL A 93 -15.35 -8.59 -14.19
CA VAL A 93 -14.11 -8.06 -14.76
C VAL A 93 -13.80 -8.80 -16.06
N ALA A 94 -13.38 -8.07 -17.09
CA ALA A 94 -13.00 -8.64 -18.38
C ALA A 94 -11.84 -9.64 -18.20
N LYS A 95 -12.03 -10.85 -18.73
CA LYS A 95 -11.03 -11.91 -18.61
C LYS A 95 -9.85 -11.65 -19.53
N LEU A 96 -8.65 -11.64 -18.96
CA LEU A 96 -7.39 -11.55 -19.68
C LEU A 96 -6.36 -12.45 -19.00
N ASP A 97 -5.58 -13.15 -19.80
CA ASP A 97 -4.47 -13.94 -19.31
C ASP A 97 -3.35 -13.03 -18.78
N ALA A 98 -2.66 -13.50 -17.73
CA ALA A 98 -1.51 -12.80 -17.21
C ALA A 98 -0.42 -12.69 -18.30
N SER A 99 0.21 -11.52 -18.35
CA SER A 99 1.30 -11.19 -19.27
C SER A 99 2.44 -10.55 -18.49
N THR A 100 3.39 -9.95 -19.19
CA THR A 100 4.49 -9.19 -18.59
C THR A 100 4.57 -7.81 -19.21
N VAL A 101 4.92 -6.83 -18.39
CA VAL A 101 5.19 -5.45 -18.82
C VAL A 101 6.62 -5.09 -18.49
N ASP A 102 7.19 -4.15 -19.25
CA ASP A 102 8.55 -3.66 -19.06
C ASP A 102 8.58 -2.12 -19.09
N ALA A 103 8.74 -1.51 -17.92
CA ALA A 103 8.85 -0.07 -17.80
C ALA A 103 10.06 0.50 -18.55
N ALA A 104 11.12 -0.28 -18.80
CA ALA A 104 12.27 0.16 -19.58
C ALA A 104 11.94 0.34 -21.07
N SER A 105 10.92 -0.34 -21.59
CA SER A 105 10.48 -0.22 -22.98
C SER A 105 9.64 1.02 -23.27
N VAL A 106 9.11 1.67 -22.23
CA VAL A 106 8.29 2.89 -22.36
C VAL A 106 9.19 4.10 -22.63
N GLY A 107 8.76 4.95 -23.57
CA GLY A 107 9.43 6.22 -23.89
C GLY A 107 9.45 7.22 -22.73
N ASN A 108 10.11 8.35 -22.95
CA ASN A 108 10.10 9.47 -22.00
C ASN A 108 8.82 10.31 -22.18
N PRO A 109 8.37 11.03 -21.12
CA PRO A 109 7.33 12.04 -21.24
C PRO A 109 7.69 13.08 -22.32
N PRO A 110 6.70 13.61 -23.05
CA PRO A 110 6.94 14.64 -24.05
C PRO A 110 7.42 15.93 -23.37
N GLU A 111 8.37 16.63 -24.00
CA GLU A 111 8.91 17.89 -23.46
C GLU A 111 7.86 19.00 -23.39
N THR A 112 6.90 18.98 -24.32
CA THR A 112 5.76 19.89 -24.38
C THR A 112 4.47 19.10 -24.28
N ALA A 113 3.48 19.64 -23.57
CA ALA A 113 2.16 19.02 -23.50
C ALA A 113 1.58 18.84 -24.91
N PRO A 114 1.18 17.62 -25.30
CA PRO A 114 0.60 17.38 -26.62
C PRO A 114 -0.77 18.07 -26.73
N ALA A 115 -1.16 18.45 -27.95
CA ALA A 115 -2.47 19.06 -28.21
C ALA A 115 -3.62 18.08 -27.90
N GLU A 116 -3.39 16.80 -28.16
CA GLU A 116 -4.30 15.70 -27.89
C GLU A 116 -3.53 14.56 -27.23
N VAL A 117 -4.10 13.96 -26.20
CA VAL A 117 -3.58 12.75 -25.56
C VAL A 117 -4.42 11.58 -26.06
N VAL A 118 -3.75 10.53 -26.51
CA VAL A 118 -4.40 9.27 -26.90
C VAL A 118 -4.00 8.20 -25.91
N ALA A 119 -4.99 7.62 -25.23
CA ALA A 119 -4.75 6.52 -24.30
C ALA A 119 -4.69 5.19 -25.08
N PRO A 120 -3.59 4.42 -25.00
CA PRO A 120 -3.45 3.17 -25.75
C PRO A 120 -4.60 2.20 -25.45
N GLY A 121 -5.26 1.71 -26.50
CA GLY A 121 -6.38 0.77 -26.39
C GLY A 121 -7.60 1.33 -25.67
N ALA A 122 -7.81 2.65 -25.67
CA ALA A 122 -8.97 3.28 -25.03
C ALA A 122 -10.20 3.35 -25.93
N GLU A 123 -10.08 3.00 -27.20
CA GLU A 123 -11.18 2.88 -28.15
C GLU A 123 -11.88 1.52 -28.00
N ALA A 124 -13.21 1.52 -27.97
CA ALA A 124 -13.97 0.28 -28.11
C ALA A 124 -13.94 -0.23 -29.56
N GLU A 125 -13.88 -1.56 -29.72
CA GLU A 125 -14.05 -2.21 -31.03
C GLU A 125 -15.45 -1.93 -31.61
N ALA A 126 -15.59 -2.10 -32.93
CA ALA A 126 -16.87 -1.92 -33.62
C ALA A 126 -17.94 -2.87 -33.05
N GLY A 127 -19.12 -2.32 -32.77
CA GLY A 127 -20.24 -3.07 -32.17
C GLY A 127 -20.07 -3.42 -30.69
N LYS A 128 -19.02 -2.93 -30.01
CA LYS A 128 -18.86 -3.05 -28.55
C LYS A 128 -19.37 -1.79 -27.83
N PRO A 129 -19.77 -1.93 -26.54
CA PRO A 129 -20.11 -0.80 -25.67
C PRO A 129 -19.03 0.27 -25.66
N VAL A 130 -19.40 1.52 -25.37
CA VAL A 130 -18.43 2.62 -25.21
C VAL A 130 -17.41 2.26 -24.14
N LYS A 131 -16.13 2.55 -24.38
CA LYS A 131 -15.07 2.31 -23.41
C LYS A 131 -14.71 3.59 -22.66
N VAL A 132 -14.87 3.57 -21.34
CA VAL A 132 -14.42 4.63 -20.44
C VAL A 132 -13.11 4.18 -19.78
N VAL A 133 -12.02 4.92 -19.97
CA VAL A 133 -10.73 4.65 -19.32
C VAL A 133 -10.44 5.75 -18.30
N LEU A 134 -10.21 5.36 -17.05
CA LEU A 134 -9.92 6.23 -15.92
C LEU A 134 -8.48 6.02 -15.47
N TYR A 135 -7.64 7.03 -15.69
CA TYR A 135 -6.34 7.11 -15.02
C TYR A 135 -6.54 7.74 -13.65
N VAL A 136 -6.33 6.96 -12.60
CA VAL A 136 -6.62 7.36 -11.22
C VAL A 136 -5.42 7.14 -10.31
N ASP A 137 -5.36 7.92 -9.23
CA ASP A 137 -4.40 7.73 -8.16
C ASP A 137 -5.16 7.67 -6.83
N PHE A 138 -4.94 6.62 -6.05
CA PHE A 138 -5.73 6.35 -4.84
C PHE A 138 -5.52 7.36 -3.71
N ILE A 139 -4.50 8.23 -3.76
CA ILE A 139 -4.38 9.36 -2.81
C ILE A 139 -5.00 10.65 -3.33
N CYS A 140 -5.31 10.74 -4.63
CA CYS A 140 -5.77 11.97 -5.26
C CYS A 140 -7.17 12.38 -4.77
N PRO A 141 -7.32 13.56 -4.15
CA PRO A 141 -8.62 14.04 -3.69
C PRO A 141 -9.61 14.30 -4.83
N VAL A 142 -9.10 14.71 -6.00
CA VAL A 142 -9.95 14.95 -7.19
C VAL A 142 -10.47 13.63 -7.77
N CYS A 143 -9.68 12.54 -7.72
CA CYS A 143 -10.17 11.20 -8.07
C CYS A 143 -11.30 10.79 -7.14
N LYS A 144 -11.14 10.97 -5.81
CA LYS A 144 -12.20 10.69 -4.85
C LYS A 144 -13.48 11.48 -5.14
N ASN A 145 -13.36 12.75 -5.49
CA ASN A 145 -14.52 13.57 -5.85
C ASN A 145 -15.19 13.07 -7.14
N PHE A 146 -14.41 12.68 -8.15
CA PHE A 146 -14.94 12.10 -9.39
C PHE A 146 -15.70 10.81 -9.10
N GLU A 147 -15.14 9.89 -8.30
CA GLU A 147 -15.80 8.66 -7.90
C GLU A 147 -17.11 8.95 -7.14
N ALA A 148 -17.06 9.84 -6.17
CA ALA A 148 -18.25 10.22 -5.40
C ALA A 148 -19.36 10.83 -6.26
N GLN A 149 -18.99 11.50 -7.37
CA GLN A 149 -19.94 12.18 -8.25
C GLN A 149 -20.50 11.27 -9.34
N TYR A 150 -19.68 10.37 -9.90
CA TYR A 150 -20.02 9.67 -11.15
C TYR A 150 -20.02 8.15 -11.07
N ASN A 151 -19.53 7.52 -9.99
CA ASN A 151 -19.44 6.06 -9.90
C ASN A 151 -20.82 5.37 -9.99
N GLU A 152 -21.86 5.96 -9.39
CA GLU A 152 -23.23 5.43 -9.46
C GLU A 152 -23.75 5.44 -10.92
N GLN A 153 -23.58 6.56 -11.63
CA GLN A 153 -23.96 6.68 -13.04
C GLN A 153 -23.18 5.70 -13.92
N LEU A 154 -21.86 5.61 -13.74
CA LEU A 154 -21.00 4.70 -14.49
C LEU A 154 -21.40 3.24 -14.25
N THR A 155 -21.72 2.89 -13.01
CA THR A 155 -22.19 1.54 -12.65
C THR A 155 -23.55 1.23 -13.30
N ALA A 156 -24.50 2.17 -13.28
CA ALA A 156 -25.79 1.99 -13.95
C ALA A 156 -25.61 1.75 -15.46
N LEU A 157 -24.81 2.58 -16.13
CA LEU A 157 -24.55 2.45 -17.58
C LEU A 157 -23.80 1.15 -17.94
N ARG A 158 -22.91 0.67 -17.06
CA ARG A 158 -22.28 -0.64 -17.20
C ARG A 158 -23.29 -1.78 -17.08
N ASN A 159 -24.21 -1.70 -16.11
CA ASN A 159 -25.26 -2.70 -15.91
C ASN A 159 -26.26 -2.73 -17.07
N GLU A 160 -26.50 -1.59 -17.72
CA GLU A 160 -27.27 -1.48 -18.95
C GLU A 160 -26.50 -2.00 -20.19
N GLY A 161 -25.22 -2.33 -20.06
CA GLY A 161 -24.37 -2.78 -21.17
C GLY A 161 -24.00 -1.68 -22.16
N LYS A 162 -24.20 -0.40 -21.81
CA LYS A 162 -23.90 0.75 -22.67
C LYS A 162 -22.42 1.12 -22.65
N ILE A 163 -21.75 0.89 -21.52
CA ILE A 163 -20.34 1.23 -21.35
C ILE A 163 -19.55 0.09 -20.67
N THR A 164 -18.23 0.15 -20.78
CA THR A 164 -17.28 -0.53 -19.90
C THR A 164 -16.43 0.53 -19.20
N VAL A 165 -15.92 0.24 -17.99
CA VAL A 165 -15.03 1.16 -17.25
C VAL A 165 -13.72 0.46 -16.94
N GLU A 166 -12.63 1.02 -17.41
CA GLU A 166 -11.28 0.54 -17.17
C GLU A 166 -10.52 1.46 -16.21
N TYR A 167 -10.10 0.92 -15.07
CA TYR A 167 -9.28 1.64 -14.10
C TYR A 167 -7.79 1.38 -14.37
N ARG A 168 -7.03 2.44 -14.68
CA ARG A 168 -5.57 2.48 -14.78
C ARG A 168 -5.01 3.18 -13.55
N ALA A 169 -4.69 2.40 -12.52
CA ALA A 169 -4.19 2.93 -11.26
C ALA A 169 -2.71 3.37 -11.37
N LEU A 170 -2.44 4.60 -10.94
CA LEU A 170 -1.16 5.28 -11.07
C LEU A 170 -0.46 5.49 -9.70
N GLY A 171 0.84 5.75 -9.78
CA GLY A 171 1.68 6.20 -8.66
C GLY A 171 2.16 7.64 -8.79
N PHE A 172 1.43 8.53 -9.49
CA PHE A 172 1.86 9.92 -9.72
C PHE A 172 2.11 10.71 -8.44
N LEU A 173 1.34 10.43 -7.39
CA LEU A 173 1.40 11.12 -6.12
C LEU A 173 2.21 10.34 -5.07
N ASP A 174 3.03 9.36 -5.49
CA ASP A 174 3.98 8.69 -4.59
C ASP A 174 4.91 9.70 -3.90
N ASN A 175 5.33 10.76 -4.60
CA ASN A 175 6.15 11.84 -4.03
C ASN A 175 5.39 12.75 -3.04
N ARG A 176 4.06 12.64 -2.97
CA ARG A 176 3.20 13.28 -1.97
C ARG A 176 2.90 12.36 -0.79
N SER A 177 3.55 11.20 -0.72
CA SER A 177 3.44 10.26 0.39
C SER A 177 4.82 9.86 0.89
N SER A 178 5.03 9.85 2.21
CA SER A 178 6.30 9.37 2.78
C SER A 178 6.52 7.86 2.61
N THR A 179 5.54 7.13 2.08
CA THR A 179 5.60 5.67 1.95
C THR A 179 5.22 5.16 0.56
N ASN A 180 5.07 6.04 -0.44
CA ASN A 180 4.59 5.68 -1.79
C ASN A 180 3.20 5.02 -1.76
N TYR A 181 2.27 5.64 -1.03
CA TYR A 181 0.94 5.06 -0.79
C TYR A 181 0.17 4.80 -2.09
N SER A 182 0.23 5.68 -3.09
CA SER A 182 -0.46 5.53 -4.37
C SER A 182 -0.10 4.20 -5.04
N SER A 183 1.19 3.93 -5.20
CA SER A 183 1.64 2.66 -5.80
C SER A 183 1.38 1.43 -4.92
N ARG A 184 1.35 1.59 -3.59
CA ARG A 184 1.04 0.49 -2.66
C ARG A 184 -0.44 0.12 -2.72
N ALA A 185 -1.34 1.10 -2.73
CA ALA A 185 -2.76 0.90 -2.89
C ALA A 185 -3.09 0.29 -4.26
N ALA A 186 -2.43 0.77 -5.32
CA ALA A 186 -2.57 0.21 -6.67
C ALA A 186 -2.09 -1.24 -6.74
N ASN A 187 -0.97 -1.58 -6.09
CA ASN A 187 -0.52 -2.97 -5.96
C ASN A 187 -1.57 -3.83 -5.22
N ALA A 188 -2.14 -3.34 -4.12
CA ALA A 188 -3.16 -4.07 -3.38
C ALA A 188 -4.42 -4.32 -4.24
N ALA A 189 -4.86 -3.32 -5.03
CA ALA A 189 -6.00 -3.48 -5.94
C ALA A 189 -5.70 -4.52 -7.04
N ALA A 190 -4.48 -4.54 -7.59
CA ALA A 190 -4.02 -5.56 -8.52
C ALA A 190 -3.96 -6.97 -7.87
N CYS A 191 -3.58 -7.05 -6.59
CA CYS A 191 -3.64 -8.31 -5.85
C CYS A 191 -5.08 -8.82 -5.68
N VAL A 192 -6.03 -7.92 -5.39
CA VAL A 192 -7.45 -8.29 -5.24
C VAL A 192 -8.03 -8.81 -6.54
N VAL A 193 -7.86 -8.10 -7.67
CA VAL A 193 -8.41 -8.57 -8.95
C VAL A 193 -7.83 -9.90 -9.40
N ASN A 194 -6.55 -10.13 -9.10
CA ASN A 194 -5.89 -11.40 -9.42
C ASN A 194 -6.47 -12.58 -8.60
N GLN A 195 -6.86 -12.33 -7.35
CA GLN A 195 -7.34 -13.37 -6.43
C GLN A 195 -8.85 -13.58 -6.50
N SER A 196 -9.60 -12.50 -6.63
CA SER A 196 -11.07 -12.42 -6.58
C SER A 196 -11.54 -11.26 -7.46
N PRO A 197 -11.60 -11.44 -8.79
CA PRO A 197 -11.96 -10.35 -9.72
C PRO A 197 -13.29 -9.69 -9.40
N GLU A 198 -14.28 -10.46 -8.95
CA GLU A 198 -15.59 -9.98 -8.52
C GLU A 198 -15.57 -9.04 -7.30
N LYS A 199 -14.44 -8.95 -6.58
CA LYS A 199 -14.23 -8.05 -5.45
C LYS A 199 -13.47 -6.77 -5.82
N TYR A 200 -13.01 -6.64 -7.06
CA TYR A 200 -12.21 -5.50 -7.48
C TYR A 200 -12.94 -4.16 -7.31
N ALA A 201 -14.17 -4.05 -7.82
CA ALA A 201 -14.95 -2.81 -7.72
C ALA A 201 -15.19 -2.41 -6.24
N GLU A 202 -15.59 -3.37 -5.40
CA GLU A 202 -15.79 -3.17 -3.96
C GLU A 202 -14.50 -2.70 -3.26
N PHE A 203 -13.34 -3.24 -3.66
CA PHE A 203 -12.04 -2.82 -3.11
C PHE A 203 -11.62 -1.42 -3.57
N VAL A 204 -11.85 -1.07 -4.83
CA VAL A 204 -11.61 0.28 -5.35
C VAL A 204 -12.47 1.30 -4.61
N ASP A 205 -13.77 1.03 -4.43
CA ASP A 205 -14.68 1.86 -3.65
C ASP A 205 -14.17 2.03 -2.20
N SER A 206 -13.74 0.93 -1.58
CA SER A 206 -13.19 0.92 -0.22
C SER A 206 -11.91 1.77 -0.09
N LEU A 207 -11.03 1.74 -1.08
CA LEU A 207 -9.83 2.58 -1.12
C LEU A 207 -10.18 4.07 -1.16
N PHE A 208 -11.13 4.50 -1.99
CA PHE A 208 -11.54 5.90 -2.05
C PHE A 208 -12.35 6.34 -0.82
N ALA A 209 -13.18 5.46 -0.27
CA ALA A 209 -13.92 5.71 0.97
C ALA A 209 -12.97 5.94 2.15
N ASN A 210 -11.89 5.16 2.23
CA ASN A 210 -10.86 5.25 3.27
C ASN A 210 -9.62 6.06 2.84
N GLN A 211 -9.75 6.88 1.80
CA GLN A 211 -8.62 7.63 1.23
C GLN A 211 -7.95 8.50 2.31
N PRO A 212 -6.64 8.32 2.55
CA PRO A 212 -5.90 9.16 3.48
C PRO A 212 -5.67 10.55 2.90
N ALA A 213 -5.39 11.53 3.76
CA ALA A 213 -5.01 12.86 3.30
C ALA A 213 -3.69 12.83 2.51
N GLU A 214 -3.63 13.59 1.41
CA GLU A 214 -2.41 13.85 0.65
C GLU A 214 -1.35 14.53 1.55
N GLY A 215 -0.06 14.25 1.30
CA GLY A 215 1.07 14.78 2.09
C GLY A 215 1.42 13.93 3.32
N GLY A 216 0.59 12.94 3.67
CA GLY A 216 0.81 12.03 4.78
C GLY A 216 1.51 10.72 4.39
N ALA A 217 1.68 9.83 5.36
CA ALA A 217 2.17 8.48 5.09
C ALA A 217 1.20 7.66 4.21
N GLY A 218 -0.10 7.87 4.35
CA GLY A 218 -1.12 6.98 3.79
C GLY A 218 -1.42 5.78 4.69
N LEU A 219 -2.26 4.84 4.22
CA LEU A 219 -2.56 3.63 4.98
C LEU A 219 -1.34 2.69 5.00
N SER A 220 -1.20 1.87 6.05
CA SER A 220 -0.17 0.82 6.12
C SER A 220 -0.52 -0.40 5.24
N ASP A 221 0.46 -1.24 4.94
CA ASP A 221 0.22 -2.48 4.17
C ASP A 221 -0.70 -3.42 4.95
N ASP A 222 -0.57 -3.46 6.28
CA ASP A 222 -1.47 -4.23 7.14
C ASP A 222 -2.91 -3.74 7.04
N LYS A 223 -3.13 -2.42 6.94
CA LYS A 223 -4.48 -1.88 6.74
C LYS A 223 -5.02 -2.22 5.35
N LEU A 224 -4.21 -2.12 4.30
CA LEU A 224 -4.60 -2.50 2.94
C LEU A 224 -4.97 -3.99 2.85
N LYS A 225 -4.16 -4.87 3.46
CA LYS A 225 -4.45 -6.32 3.56
C LYS A 225 -5.72 -6.59 4.37
N SER A 226 -5.90 -5.90 5.50
CA SER A 226 -7.12 -6.02 6.31
C SER A 226 -8.37 -5.62 5.53
N MET A 227 -8.32 -4.55 4.73
CA MET A 227 -9.47 -4.14 3.90
C MET A 227 -9.87 -5.22 2.89
N ALA A 228 -8.90 -5.93 2.30
CA ALA A 228 -9.19 -7.07 1.42
C ALA A 228 -9.70 -8.28 2.22
N SER A 229 -9.15 -8.53 3.40
CA SER A 229 -9.60 -9.62 4.28
C SER A 229 -11.04 -9.40 4.78
N ASP A 230 -11.45 -8.14 5.01
CA ASP A 230 -12.82 -7.80 5.44
C ASP A 230 -13.87 -8.20 4.40
N MET A 231 -13.47 -8.30 3.12
CA MET A 231 -14.29 -8.79 2.00
C MET A 231 -13.99 -10.26 1.62
N GLY A 232 -13.23 -10.98 2.45
CA GLY A 232 -12.94 -12.40 2.29
C GLY A 232 -11.77 -12.73 1.35
N VAL A 233 -10.92 -11.75 1.00
CA VAL A 233 -9.81 -11.91 0.05
C VAL A 233 -8.47 -11.82 0.77
N ASN A 234 -7.63 -12.87 0.66
CA ASN A 234 -6.28 -12.85 1.21
C ASN A 234 -5.27 -12.39 0.14
N ILE A 235 -4.63 -11.24 0.39
CA ILE A 235 -3.61 -10.66 -0.51
C ILE A 235 -2.22 -10.54 0.15
N ASP A 236 -1.99 -11.21 1.28
CA ASP A 236 -0.83 -10.98 2.14
C ASP A 236 0.50 -11.19 1.42
N ALA A 237 0.66 -12.35 0.78
CA ALA A 237 1.88 -12.68 0.03
C ALA A 237 2.09 -11.66 -1.10
N CYS A 238 1.05 -11.38 -1.88
CA CYS A 238 1.11 -10.46 -3.02
C CYS A 238 1.50 -9.02 -2.63
N VAL A 239 0.99 -8.53 -1.49
CA VAL A 239 1.35 -7.21 -0.97
C VAL A 239 2.77 -7.20 -0.41
N ASN A 240 3.14 -8.20 0.39
CA ASN A 240 4.48 -8.29 0.99
C ASN A 240 5.58 -8.43 -0.08
N ASP A 241 5.31 -9.19 -1.14
CA ASP A 241 6.22 -9.44 -2.25
C ASP A 241 6.22 -8.30 -3.29
N LYS A 242 5.35 -7.29 -3.13
CA LYS A 242 5.22 -6.16 -4.06
C LYS A 242 4.96 -6.62 -5.50
N THR A 243 4.24 -7.72 -5.68
CA THR A 243 4.14 -8.48 -6.95
C THR A 243 3.77 -7.62 -8.16
N TYR A 244 2.88 -6.65 -7.98
CA TYR A 244 2.37 -5.78 -9.04
C TYR A 244 2.91 -4.34 -8.96
N ARG A 245 3.91 -4.06 -8.12
CA ARG A 245 4.59 -2.76 -8.13
C ARG A 245 5.27 -2.44 -9.46
N PRO A 246 5.91 -3.39 -10.17
CA PRO A 246 6.42 -3.14 -11.53
C PRO A 246 5.31 -2.80 -12.53
N TYR A 247 4.14 -3.46 -12.41
CA TYR A 247 2.97 -3.16 -13.23
C TYR A 247 2.49 -1.72 -13.03
N VAL A 248 2.35 -1.27 -11.77
CA VAL A 248 1.99 0.13 -11.47
C VAL A 248 3.04 1.11 -11.96
N LYS A 249 4.34 0.77 -11.81
CA LYS A 249 5.45 1.57 -12.32
C LYS A 249 5.36 1.73 -13.84
N PHE A 250 5.09 0.64 -14.57
CA PHE A 250 4.87 0.66 -16.00
C PHE A 250 3.69 1.56 -16.36
N THR A 251 2.51 1.36 -15.76
CA THR A 251 1.30 2.16 -16.05
C THR A 251 1.54 3.64 -15.83
N THR A 252 2.23 3.98 -14.74
CA THR A 252 2.58 5.36 -14.39
C THR A 252 3.50 5.97 -15.44
N LYS A 253 4.50 5.22 -15.91
CA LYS A 253 5.42 5.69 -16.95
C LYS A 253 4.72 5.80 -18.30
N GLU A 254 3.86 4.86 -18.67
CA GLU A 254 3.10 4.89 -19.93
C GLU A 254 2.16 6.10 -19.97
N ALA A 255 1.41 6.34 -18.89
CA ALA A 255 0.56 7.52 -18.73
C ALA A 255 1.37 8.83 -18.92
N ALA A 256 2.51 8.95 -18.26
CA ALA A 256 3.37 10.13 -18.42
C ALA A 256 3.93 10.26 -19.85
N ALA A 257 4.31 9.14 -20.48
CA ALA A 257 4.87 9.08 -21.84
C ALA A 257 3.87 9.54 -22.92
N ILE A 258 2.57 9.32 -22.71
CA ILE A 258 1.52 9.80 -23.62
C ILE A 258 1.05 11.23 -23.31
N GLY A 259 1.59 11.86 -22.25
CA GLY A 259 1.24 13.23 -21.86
C GLY A 259 0.09 13.34 -20.86
N VAL A 260 -0.30 12.27 -20.16
CA VAL A 260 -1.16 12.37 -18.98
C VAL A 260 -0.34 12.99 -17.83
N THR A 261 -0.71 14.20 -17.42
CA THR A 261 0.04 14.96 -16.38
C THR A 261 -0.70 15.07 -15.05
N GLY A 262 -1.88 14.49 -14.93
CA GLY A 262 -2.70 14.61 -13.73
C GLY A 262 -3.85 13.62 -13.67
N THR A 263 -4.38 13.44 -12.47
CA THR A 263 -5.48 12.54 -12.16
C THR A 263 -6.67 13.29 -11.54
N PRO A 264 -7.92 12.87 -11.80
CA PRO A 264 -8.27 11.86 -12.79
C PRO A 264 -8.02 12.37 -14.21
N SER A 265 -7.65 11.47 -15.12
CA SER A 265 -7.76 11.71 -16.56
C SER A 265 -8.70 10.67 -17.15
N VAL A 266 -9.75 11.14 -17.83
CA VAL A 266 -10.86 10.32 -18.31
C VAL A 266 -10.89 10.33 -19.82
N PHE A 267 -10.94 9.14 -20.42
CA PHE A 267 -11.07 8.95 -21.85
C PHE A 267 -12.36 8.19 -22.14
N VAL A 268 -13.10 8.63 -23.17
CA VAL A 268 -14.30 7.96 -23.67
C VAL A 268 -14.09 7.66 -25.14
N ASP A 269 -13.99 6.38 -25.48
CA ASP A 269 -13.60 5.88 -26.80
C ASP A 269 -12.39 6.62 -27.39
N GLY A 270 -11.29 6.64 -26.63
CA GLY A 270 -10.02 7.28 -27.03
C GLY A 270 -9.98 8.81 -26.84
N LYS A 271 -11.12 9.49 -26.70
CA LYS A 271 -11.16 10.96 -26.56
C LYS A 271 -11.09 11.41 -25.11
N GLN A 272 -10.19 12.33 -24.80
CA GLN A 272 -10.04 12.87 -23.45
C GLN A 272 -11.14 13.87 -23.09
N TRP A 273 -11.77 13.69 -21.93
CA TRP A 273 -12.71 14.64 -21.34
C TRP A 273 -11.96 15.84 -20.70
N GLY A 274 -12.57 17.03 -20.74
CA GLY A 274 -12.05 18.25 -20.12
C GLY A 274 -10.87 18.88 -20.88
N LYS A 275 -10.67 18.49 -22.14
CA LYS A 275 -9.59 18.98 -23.03
C LYS A 275 -10.14 19.31 -24.41
N GLY A 276 -9.46 20.22 -25.11
CA GLY A 276 -9.86 20.65 -26.46
C GLY A 276 -11.33 21.06 -26.52
N ASP A 277 -12.06 20.48 -27.45
CA ASP A 277 -13.49 20.77 -27.67
C ASP A 277 -14.39 20.36 -26.49
N SER A 278 -13.93 19.47 -25.61
CA SER A 278 -14.69 19.04 -24.42
C SER A 278 -14.37 19.87 -23.16
N ALA A 279 -13.54 20.92 -23.26
CA ALA A 279 -13.06 21.67 -22.10
C ALA A 279 -14.15 22.33 -21.24
N GLN A 280 -15.32 22.64 -21.83
CA GLN A 280 -16.47 23.22 -21.13
C GLN A 280 -17.65 22.25 -20.99
N THR A 281 -17.48 21.01 -21.45
CA THR A 281 -18.55 20.00 -21.45
C THR A 281 -18.56 19.25 -20.13
N GLN A 282 -19.72 19.13 -19.50
CA GLN A 282 -19.87 18.30 -18.30
C GLN A 282 -19.65 16.83 -18.65
N PHE A 283 -19.05 16.06 -17.74
CA PHE A 283 -18.74 14.64 -18.01
C PHE A 283 -19.96 13.82 -18.45
N PRO A 284 -21.16 13.95 -17.82
CA PRO A 284 -22.34 13.20 -18.26
C PRO A 284 -22.72 13.47 -19.71
N ASP A 285 -22.66 14.73 -20.16
CA ASP A 285 -23.01 15.10 -21.54
C ASP A 285 -21.98 14.56 -22.53
N PHE A 286 -20.70 14.61 -22.16
CA PHE A 286 -19.61 14.05 -22.96
C PHE A 286 -19.75 12.53 -23.15
N LEU A 287 -20.06 11.82 -22.06
CA LEU A 287 -20.27 10.37 -22.10
C LEU A 287 -21.54 10.00 -22.89
N GLN A 288 -22.65 10.73 -22.67
CA GLN A 288 -23.91 10.46 -23.36
C GLN A 288 -23.77 10.65 -24.87
N ALA A 289 -23.06 11.68 -25.33
CA ALA A 289 -22.81 11.90 -26.75
C ALA A 289 -22.05 10.72 -27.40
N ALA A 290 -21.10 10.10 -26.69
CA ALA A 290 -20.40 8.91 -27.19
C ALA A 290 -21.31 7.68 -27.25
N ILE A 291 -22.21 7.52 -26.27
CA ILE A 291 -23.21 6.44 -26.27
C ILE A 291 -24.18 6.61 -27.45
N ASP A 292 -24.69 7.82 -27.65
CA ASP A 292 -25.63 8.12 -28.74
C ASP A 292 -25.00 7.92 -30.12
N ALA A 293 -23.69 8.17 -30.26
CA ALA A 293 -22.96 7.93 -31.51
C ALA A 293 -22.81 6.43 -31.87
N LYS A 294 -23.07 5.52 -30.93
CA LYS A 294 -23.06 4.06 -31.15
C LYS A 294 -24.46 3.44 -31.26
N ALA A 295 -25.51 4.19 -30.92
CA ALA A 295 -26.90 3.75 -31.01
C ALA A 295 -27.38 3.73 -32.47
#